data_AF-A0A9K3LC44-F1
#
_entry.id   AF-A0A9K3LC44-F1
#
_cell.length_a   1.000
_cell.length_b   1.000
_cell.length_c   1.000
_cell.angle_alpha   90.00
_cell.angle_beta   90.00
_cell.angle_gamma   90.00
#
_symmetry.space_group_name_H-M   'P 1'
#
loop_
_entity.id
_entity.type
_entity.pdbx_description
1 polymer ?
#
loop_
_entity_poly.entity_id
_entity_poly.type
_entity_poly.pdbx_seq_one_letter_code
_entity_poly.pdbx_strand_id
1 'polypeptide(L)'
;MDVDLYEKVNEEYQRLLPSQKGGPVLLFMMIRRLLSNNDTLVHALTSKIQGLKLSTYPGEDVDKAVTHLRTLVRCLKKLKRRNADGHEIDLVPFDLTKQLYGILQTSSCDDFNSMIRTAFLNDQHAVLTRGISHWSDPEEVLSMAQTLYHQLCTDGKWTGVTQNKATFPAFTKKKDADEARIKANRKRFKDAKKVARTGSSKDKTQPVSTRRSKWPPRPKKGESNRTMIDGKLHYYHFKSSKWLPVDAVQSQQANVVAPSSSTNPVATTTTAAPSTAAPSADMDPTKRRQASLALTKFKQEFSDAFSVLTDVFQE
;
A
#
# COMPACT_ATOMS: atom_id res chain seq x y z
N MET A 1 5.95 19.59 -18.44
CA MET A 1 6.65 20.10 -17.24
C MET A 1 5.61 20.94 -16.52
N ASP A 2 5.58 20.95 -15.19
CA ASP A 2 4.72 21.90 -14.47
C ASP A 2 5.21 23.32 -14.79
N VAL A 3 4.40 24.12 -15.49
CA VAL A 3 4.80 25.40 -16.09
C VAL A 3 5.23 26.38 -14.98
N ASP A 4 4.53 26.34 -13.86
CA ASP A 4 4.77 27.17 -12.69
C ASP A 4 6.11 26.88 -12.01
N LEU A 5 6.58 25.62 -12.05
CA LEU A 5 7.87 25.24 -11.47
C LEU A 5 9.04 25.81 -12.29
N TYR A 6 8.96 25.70 -13.61
CA TYR A 6 10.02 26.18 -14.50
C TYR A 6 10.14 27.70 -14.43
N GLU A 7 9.03 28.45 -14.48
CA GLU A 7 9.04 29.91 -14.38
C GLU A 7 9.67 30.38 -13.07
N LYS A 8 9.22 29.82 -11.95
CA LYS A 8 9.74 30.14 -10.62
C LYS A 8 11.23 29.84 -10.48
N VAL A 9 11.69 28.71 -10.99
CA VAL A 9 13.13 28.35 -10.99
C VAL A 9 13.92 29.27 -11.93
N ASN A 10 13.36 29.62 -13.08
CA ASN A 10 14.01 30.50 -14.04
C ASN A 10 14.17 31.91 -13.47
N GLU A 11 13.18 32.46 -12.75
CA GLU A 11 13.32 33.76 -12.05
C GLU A 11 14.49 33.77 -11.08
N GLU A 12 14.64 32.72 -10.27
CA GLU A 12 15.73 32.59 -9.30
C GLU A 12 17.08 32.37 -10.01
N TYR A 13 17.09 31.58 -11.07
CA TYR A 13 18.24 31.36 -11.93
C TYR A 13 18.72 32.64 -12.64
N GLN A 14 17.80 33.53 -13.04
CA GLN A 14 18.17 34.79 -13.68
C GLN A 14 18.90 35.75 -12.73
N ARG A 15 18.67 35.65 -11.42
CA ARG A 15 19.32 36.47 -10.38
C ARG A 15 20.77 36.06 -10.09
N LEU A 16 21.21 34.89 -10.56
CA LEU A 16 22.60 34.43 -10.39
C LEU A 16 23.58 35.23 -11.25
N LEU A 17 24.85 35.31 -10.84
CA LEU A 17 25.89 35.90 -11.67
C LEU A 17 26.15 35.03 -12.92
N PRO A 18 26.58 35.62 -14.05
CA PRO A 18 26.84 34.87 -15.28
C PRO A 18 27.84 33.70 -15.11
N SER A 19 28.83 33.86 -14.22
CA SER A 19 29.81 32.81 -13.89
C SER A 19 29.24 31.64 -13.08
N GLN A 20 28.06 31.82 -12.47
CA GLN A 20 27.33 30.82 -11.69
C GLN A 20 26.16 30.20 -12.49
N LYS A 21 25.85 30.74 -13.66
CA LYS A 21 24.80 30.22 -14.54
C LYS A 21 25.31 29.01 -15.31
N GLY A 22 24.56 27.92 -15.26
CA GLY A 22 24.83 26.73 -16.04
C GLY A 22 23.69 25.72 -15.93
N GLY A 23 23.61 24.81 -16.91
CA GLY A 23 22.63 23.72 -16.92
C GLY A 23 22.58 22.90 -15.61
N PRO A 24 23.72 22.53 -15.00
CA PRO A 24 23.72 21.81 -13.73
C PRO A 24 23.13 22.59 -12.57
N VAL A 25 23.34 23.92 -12.52
CA VAL A 25 22.78 24.78 -11.46
C VAL A 25 21.28 24.94 -11.64
N LEU A 26 20.81 25.12 -12.87
CA LEU A 26 19.38 25.14 -13.18
C LEU A 26 18.72 23.81 -12.79
N LEU A 27 19.34 22.68 -13.14
CA LEU A 27 18.86 21.35 -12.78
C LEU A 27 18.84 21.15 -11.26
N PHE A 28 19.90 21.55 -10.56
CA PHE A 28 19.97 21.51 -9.10
C PHE A 28 18.87 22.37 -8.46
N MET A 29 18.61 23.57 -8.97
CA MET A 29 17.52 24.43 -8.50
C MET A 29 16.15 23.82 -8.78
N MET A 30 15.95 23.19 -9.95
CA MET A 30 14.71 22.45 -10.25
C MET A 30 14.50 21.29 -9.30
N ILE A 31 15.51 20.43 -9.11
CA ILE A 31 15.44 19.28 -8.20
C ILE A 31 15.20 19.77 -6.77
N ARG A 32 15.94 20.78 -6.32
CA ARG A 32 15.78 21.38 -5.00
C ARG A 32 14.38 21.92 -4.79
N ARG A 33 13.81 22.60 -5.78
CA ARG A 33 12.47 23.21 -5.66
C ARG A 33 11.36 22.16 -5.77
N LEU A 34 11.55 21.13 -6.57
CA LEU A 34 10.66 19.97 -6.65
C LEU A 34 10.67 19.16 -5.34
N LEU A 35 11.83 19.04 -4.69
CA LEU A 35 11.98 18.52 -3.32
C LEU A 35 11.53 19.52 -2.23
N SER A 36 11.36 20.81 -2.58
CA SER A 36 10.85 21.87 -1.68
C SER A 36 9.36 22.14 -1.86
N ASN A 37 8.69 21.53 -2.85
CA ASN A 37 7.23 21.48 -3.00
C ASN A 37 6.59 20.57 -1.92
N ASN A 38 7.13 20.62 -0.71
CA ASN A 38 6.64 19.92 0.46
C ASN A 38 5.27 20.44 0.87
N ASP A 39 4.89 21.67 0.54
CA ASP A 39 3.58 22.20 0.93
C ASP A 39 2.42 21.37 0.33
N THR A 40 2.49 21.00 -0.95
CA THR A 40 1.49 20.13 -1.59
C THR A 40 1.50 18.72 -0.97
N LEU A 41 2.69 18.20 -0.65
CA LEU A 41 2.83 16.87 -0.04
C LEU A 41 2.35 16.86 1.42
N VAL A 42 2.66 17.89 2.20
CA VAL A 42 2.19 18.09 3.58
C VAL A 42 0.68 18.22 3.58
N HIS A 43 0.12 19.00 2.65
CA HIS A 43 -1.32 19.10 2.50
C HIS A 43 -1.93 17.73 2.16
N ALA A 44 -1.40 17.02 1.17
CA ALA A 44 -1.88 15.69 0.79
C ALA A 44 -1.79 14.67 1.94
N LEU A 45 -0.68 14.66 2.68
CA LEU A 45 -0.48 13.79 3.84
C LEU A 45 -1.43 14.15 4.99
N THR A 46 -1.61 15.45 5.26
CA THR A 46 -2.54 15.94 6.29
C THR A 46 -3.98 15.58 5.93
N SER A 47 -4.40 15.81 4.68
CA SER A 47 -5.72 15.39 4.20
C SER A 47 -5.90 13.88 4.30
N LYS A 48 -4.86 13.08 3.99
CA LYS A 48 -4.92 11.63 4.13
C LYS A 48 -5.07 11.19 5.59
N ILE A 49 -4.36 11.83 6.53
CA ILE A 49 -4.53 11.58 7.98
C ILE A 49 -5.96 11.90 8.41
N GLN A 50 -6.49 13.07 8.04
CA GLN A 50 -7.85 13.48 8.39
C GLN A 50 -8.94 12.58 7.79
N GLY A 51 -8.67 11.98 6.63
CA GLY A 51 -9.56 11.02 6.00
C GLY A 51 -9.57 9.63 6.64
N LEU A 52 -8.58 9.31 7.48
CA LEU A 52 -8.54 8.03 8.18
C LEU A 52 -9.56 8.02 9.31
N LYS A 53 -10.28 6.90 9.43
CA LYS A 53 -11.18 6.62 10.56
C LYS A 53 -11.05 5.16 10.92
N LEU A 54 -11.05 4.83 12.21
CA LEU A 54 -10.99 3.43 12.64
C LEU A 54 -12.13 2.56 12.09
N SER A 55 -13.31 3.15 11.86
CA SER A 55 -14.46 2.47 11.24
C SER A 55 -14.23 1.98 9.81
N THR A 56 -13.23 2.53 9.10
CA THR A 56 -12.85 2.05 7.75
C THR A 56 -12.02 0.78 7.78
N TYR A 57 -11.44 0.44 8.94
CA TYR A 57 -10.64 -0.76 9.10
C TYR A 57 -11.55 -1.94 9.41
N PRO A 58 -11.38 -3.08 8.71
CA PRO A 58 -12.14 -4.28 9.00
C PRO A 58 -11.95 -4.73 10.46
N GLY A 59 -13.06 -4.79 11.21
CA GLY A 59 -13.06 -5.08 12.65
C GLY A 59 -12.45 -4.02 13.54
N GLU A 60 -12.35 -2.79 13.03
CA GLU A 60 -11.76 -1.65 13.72
C GLU A 60 -10.38 -1.99 14.29
N ASP A 61 -9.58 -2.70 13.49
CA ASP A 61 -8.23 -3.13 13.83
C ASP A 61 -7.32 -1.91 14.09
N VAL A 62 -7.13 -1.62 15.38
CA VAL A 62 -6.35 -0.47 15.86
C VAL A 62 -4.88 -0.63 15.52
N ASP A 63 -4.34 -1.85 15.49
CA ASP A 63 -2.92 -2.09 15.15
C ASP A 63 -2.61 -1.66 13.71
N LYS A 64 -3.49 -2.02 12.76
CA LYS A 64 -3.35 -1.59 11.36
C LYS A 64 -3.50 -0.08 11.21
N ALA A 65 -4.53 0.49 11.86
CA ALA A 65 -4.76 1.92 11.82
C ALA A 65 -3.58 2.72 12.39
N VAL A 66 -3.07 2.31 13.56
CA VAL A 66 -1.89 2.90 14.20
C VAL A 66 -0.65 2.75 13.32
N THR A 67 -0.44 1.61 12.66
CA THR A 67 0.69 1.41 11.75
C THR A 67 0.65 2.37 10.55
N HIS A 68 -0.52 2.54 9.95
CA HIS A 68 -0.71 3.52 8.87
C HIS A 68 -0.50 4.95 9.36
N LEU A 69 -1.08 5.32 10.50
CA LEU A 69 -0.91 6.64 11.11
C LEU A 69 0.56 6.92 11.43
N ARG A 70 1.28 5.99 12.07
CA ARG A 70 2.73 6.10 12.33
C ARG A 70 3.52 6.36 11.05
N THR A 71 3.17 5.69 9.96
CA THR A 71 3.85 5.86 8.68
C THR A 71 3.63 7.27 8.14
N LEU A 72 2.39 7.77 8.16
CA LEU A 72 2.06 9.13 7.71
C LEU A 72 2.70 10.20 8.60
N VAL A 73 2.65 10.04 9.92
CA VAL A 73 3.29 10.93 10.89
C VAL A 73 4.82 10.95 10.70
N ARG A 74 5.44 9.79 10.49
CA ARG A 74 6.88 9.70 10.21
C ARG A 74 7.25 10.38 8.90
N CYS A 75 6.41 10.26 7.86
CA CYS A 75 6.60 10.99 6.62
C CYS A 75 6.54 12.51 6.87
N LEU A 76 5.54 13.01 7.59
CA LEU A 76 5.43 14.43 7.95
C LEU A 76 6.63 14.93 8.75
N LYS A 77 7.09 14.17 9.76
CA LYS A 77 8.28 14.52 10.57
C LYS A 77 9.57 14.58 9.76
N LYS A 78 9.66 13.86 8.64
CA LYS A 78 10.82 13.93 7.72
C LYS A 78 10.77 15.13 6.79
N LEU A 79 9.60 15.71 6.57
CA LEU A 79 9.47 16.90 5.73
C LEU A 79 9.93 18.11 6.53
N LYS A 80 10.92 18.79 5.97
CA LYS A 80 11.45 20.04 6.50
C LYS A 80 11.26 21.14 5.48
N ARG A 81 10.97 22.34 5.97
CA ARG A 81 10.95 23.57 5.17
C ARG A 81 11.99 24.52 5.73
N ARG A 82 12.62 25.33 4.88
CA ARG A 82 13.43 26.46 5.35
C ARG A 82 12.60 27.74 5.36
N ASN A 83 12.70 28.48 6.45
CA ASN A 83 12.16 29.83 6.58
C ASN A 83 12.97 30.83 5.74
N ALA A 84 12.44 32.05 5.59
CA ALA A 84 13.13 33.17 4.94
C ALA A 84 14.52 33.44 5.57
N ASP A 85 14.65 33.18 6.87
CA ASP A 85 15.89 33.32 7.65
C ASP A 85 16.84 32.11 7.55
N GLY A 86 16.49 31.10 6.73
CA GLY A 86 17.32 29.91 6.49
C GLY A 86 17.21 28.79 7.53
N HIS A 87 16.45 29.00 8.61
CA HIS A 87 16.18 27.97 9.64
C HIS A 87 15.23 26.89 9.15
N GLU A 88 15.49 25.63 9.54
CA GLU A 88 14.58 24.50 9.30
C GLU A 88 13.36 24.57 10.22
N ILE A 89 12.18 24.35 9.65
CA ILE A 89 10.89 24.28 10.34
C ILE A 89 10.32 22.89 10.13
N ASP A 90 9.78 22.32 11.20
CA ASP A 90 8.97 21.12 11.12
C ASP A 90 7.63 21.44 10.48
N LEU A 91 7.24 20.61 9.50
CA LEU A 91 5.98 20.76 8.76
C LEU A 91 4.83 19.95 9.39
N VAL A 92 5.02 19.48 10.63
CA VAL A 92 4.00 18.73 11.36
C VAL A 92 2.90 19.71 11.79
N PRO A 93 1.62 19.49 11.43
CA PRO A 93 0.53 20.34 11.88
C PRO A 93 0.45 20.42 13.40
N PHE A 94 0.32 21.63 13.95
CA PHE A 94 0.28 21.87 15.40
C PHE A 94 -0.91 21.17 16.09
N ASP A 95 -1.98 20.91 15.35
CA ASP A 95 -3.20 20.27 15.81
C ASP A 95 -3.25 18.78 15.48
N LEU A 96 -2.16 18.19 14.97
CA LEU A 96 -2.11 16.77 14.59
C LEU A 96 -2.51 15.86 15.76
N THR A 97 -1.96 16.08 16.96
CA THR A 97 -2.30 15.29 18.16
C THR A 97 -3.80 15.36 18.46
N LYS A 98 -4.40 16.56 18.35
CA LYS A 98 -5.84 16.75 18.49
C LYS A 98 -6.64 15.98 17.43
N GLN A 99 -6.18 15.98 16.18
CA GLN A 99 -6.81 15.23 15.10
C GLN A 99 -6.73 13.71 15.36
N LEU A 100 -5.60 13.20 15.88
CA LEU A 100 -5.43 11.78 16.20
C LEU A 100 -6.46 11.28 17.22
N TYR A 101 -6.74 12.05 18.27
CA TYR A 101 -7.80 11.70 19.23
C TYR A 101 -9.18 11.53 18.59
N GLY A 102 -9.48 12.31 17.56
CA GLY A 102 -10.71 12.19 16.77
C GLY A 102 -10.71 10.98 15.84
N ILE A 103 -9.58 10.72 15.18
CA ILE A 103 -9.41 9.58 14.25
C ILE A 103 -9.51 8.23 15.00
N LEU A 104 -8.98 8.19 16.22
CA LEU A 104 -8.97 7.02 17.10
C LEU A 104 -10.34 6.68 17.69
N GLN A 105 -11.39 7.47 17.46
CA GLN A 105 -12.73 7.10 17.91
C GLN A 105 -13.26 5.89 17.11
N THR A 106 -13.70 4.88 17.84
CA THR A 106 -14.32 3.66 17.31
C THR A 106 -15.84 3.82 17.24
N SER A 107 -16.51 3.03 16.40
CA SER A 107 -17.97 2.94 16.41
C SER A 107 -18.51 1.81 17.29
N SER A 108 -17.65 0.87 17.70
CA SER A 108 -18.07 -0.36 18.36
C SER A 108 -17.75 -0.45 19.86
N CYS A 109 -16.76 0.29 20.37
CA CYS A 109 -16.23 0.10 21.73
C CYS A 109 -16.26 1.39 22.57
N ASP A 110 -17.31 1.55 23.37
CA ASP A 110 -17.51 2.73 24.22
C ASP A 110 -16.45 2.88 25.32
N ASP A 111 -15.99 1.76 25.89
CA ASP A 111 -14.92 1.75 26.91
C ASP A 111 -13.63 2.34 26.33
N PHE A 112 -13.26 1.93 25.11
CA PHE A 112 -12.10 2.48 24.41
C PHE A 112 -12.27 3.99 24.14
N ASN A 113 -13.40 4.38 23.58
CA ASN A 113 -13.71 5.78 23.28
C ASN A 113 -13.66 6.67 24.53
N SER A 114 -14.15 6.16 25.66
CA SER A 114 -14.11 6.86 26.94
C SER A 114 -12.69 7.11 27.41
N MET A 115 -11.81 6.10 27.32
CA MET A 115 -10.39 6.24 27.68
C MET A 115 -9.66 7.25 26.79
N ILE A 116 -9.87 7.18 25.47
CA ILE A 116 -9.29 8.12 24.51
C ILE A 116 -9.82 9.55 24.75
N ARG A 117 -11.10 9.70 25.09
CA ARG A 117 -11.69 11.01 25.43
C ARG A 117 -11.12 11.58 26.72
N THR A 118 -10.89 10.76 27.75
CA THR A 118 -10.23 11.20 28.98
C THR A 118 -8.79 11.66 28.71
N ALA A 119 -8.03 10.93 27.89
CA ALA A 119 -6.70 11.37 27.49
C ALA A 119 -6.71 12.70 26.72
N PHE A 120 -7.66 12.87 25.79
CA PHE A 120 -7.86 14.14 25.10
C PHE A 120 -8.14 15.30 26.05
N LEU A 121 -9.02 15.11 27.04
CA LEU A 121 -9.35 16.16 28.02
C LEU A 121 -8.14 16.52 28.90
N ASN A 122 -7.31 15.54 29.26
CA ASN A 122 -6.08 15.78 30.02
C ASN A 122 -5.09 16.63 29.23
N ASP A 123 -4.86 16.30 27.96
CA ASP A 123 -4.00 17.10 27.07
C ASP A 123 -4.57 18.50 26.86
N GLN A 124 -5.88 18.62 26.65
CA GLN A 124 -6.55 19.91 26.50
C GLN A 124 -6.39 20.77 27.76
N HIS A 125 -6.53 20.18 28.94
CA HIS A 125 -6.30 20.87 30.21
C HIS A 125 -4.83 21.31 30.38
N ALA A 126 -3.86 20.47 29.98
CA ALA A 126 -2.44 20.82 29.99
C ALA A 126 -2.16 22.03 29.08
N VAL A 127 -2.77 22.05 27.89
CA VAL A 127 -2.67 23.18 26.96
C VAL A 127 -3.28 24.46 27.52
N LEU A 128 -4.44 24.38 28.16
CA LEU A 128 -5.10 25.56 28.77
C LEU A 128 -4.31 26.14 29.95
N THR A 129 -3.66 25.29 30.74
CA THR A 129 -2.94 25.71 31.95
C THR A 129 -1.47 26.08 31.70
N ARG A 130 -0.81 25.44 30.73
CA ARG A 130 0.63 25.58 30.50
C ARG A 130 0.99 26.09 29.11
N GLY A 131 0.02 26.19 28.20
CA GLY A 131 0.20 26.72 26.83
C GLY A 131 0.25 25.64 25.74
N ILE A 132 0.14 26.09 24.48
CA ILE A 132 -0.10 25.26 23.28
C ILE A 132 1.00 24.21 23.00
N SER A 133 2.22 24.42 23.48
CA SER A 133 3.33 23.46 23.32
C SER A 133 3.16 22.15 24.11
N HIS A 134 2.11 22.03 24.93
CA HIS A 134 1.90 20.90 25.84
C HIS A 134 0.95 19.82 25.30
N TRP A 135 0.67 19.81 24.00
CA TRP A 135 0.10 18.62 23.37
C TRP A 135 1.09 17.46 23.49
N SER A 136 0.59 16.26 23.80
CA SER A 136 1.40 15.04 23.80
C SER A 136 1.99 14.75 22.41
N ASP A 137 3.14 14.08 22.34
CA ASP A 137 3.71 13.71 21.03
C ASP A 137 2.75 12.73 20.33
N PRO A 138 2.55 12.85 19.00
CA PRO A 138 1.73 11.91 18.24
C PRO A 138 2.04 10.43 18.50
N GLU A 139 3.31 10.06 18.73
CA GLU A 139 3.68 8.67 19.00
C GLU A 139 3.19 8.18 20.37
N GLU A 140 3.17 9.05 21.38
CA GLU A 140 2.67 8.72 22.72
C GLU A 140 1.18 8.39 22.67
N VAL A 141 0.40 9.20 21.92
CA VAL A 141 -1.03 8.97 21.73
C VAL A 141 -1.29 7.66 20.97
N LEU A 142 -0.54 7.40 19.91
CA LEU A 142 -0.67 6.17 19.12
C LEU A 142 -0.27 4.92 19.92
N SER A 143 0.79 5.01 20.74
CA SER A 143 1.23 3.92 21.62
C SER A 143 0.22 3.64 22.74
N MET A 144 -0.36 4.70 23.32
CA MET A 144 -1.42 4.57 24.33
C MET A 144 -2.65 3.88 23.73
N ALA A 145 -3.09 4.31 22.54
CA ALA A 145 -4.22 3.69 21.85
C ALA A 145 -3.97 2.20 21.56
N GLN A 146 -2.77 1.85 21.12
CA GLN A 146 -2.39 0.46 20.87
C GLN A 146 -2.40 -0.38 22.16
N THR A 147 -1.87 0.17 23.25
CA THR A 147 -1.84 -0.50 24.56
C THR A 147 -3.26 -0.75 25.09
N LEU A 148 -4.13 0.26 25.01
CA LEU A 148 -5.53 0.15 25.41
C LEU A 148 -6.28 -0.89 24.57
N TYR A 149 -6.05 -0.90 23.26
CA TYR A 149 -6.62 -1.89 22.35
C TYR A 149 -6.21 -3.31 22.74
N HIS A 150 -4.92 -3.55 22.99
CA HIS A 150 -4.43 -4.86 23.41
C HIS A 150 -5.01 -5.29 24.75
N GLN A 151 -5.11 -4.37 25.72
CA GLN A 151 -5.72 -4.65 27.02
C GLN A 151 -7.20 -5.05 26.89
N LEU A 152 -7.99 -4.31 26.10
CA LEU A 152 -9.40 -4.64 25.87
C LEU A 152 -9.55 -5.96 25.10
N CYS A 153 -8.62 -6.27 24.20
CA CYS A 153 -8.56 -7.56 23.52
C CYS A 153 -8.24 -8.70 24.49
N THR A 154 -7.29 -8.54 25.41
CA THR A 154 -6.94 -9.56 26.41
C THR A 154 -8.07 -9.79 27.41
N ASP A 155 -8.78 -8.73 27.77
CA ASP A 155 -9.92 -8.77 28.70
C ASP A 155 -11.21 -9.30 28.03
N GLY A 156 -11.20 -9.50 26.70
CA GLY A 156 -12.35 -9.94 25.93
C GLY A 156 -13.48 -8.90 25.83
N LYS A 157 -13.17 -7.63 26.13
CA LYS A 157 -14.12 -6.50 26.10
C LYS A 157 -14.12 -5.76 24.76
N TRP A 158 -13.17 -6.09 23.86
CA TRP A 158 -13.13 -5.51 22.53
C TRP A 158 -14.30 -6.01 21.68
N THR A 159 -15.12 -5.07 21.21
CA THR A 159 -16.37 -5.31 20.46
C THR A 159 -16.28 -4.96 18.98
N GLY A 160 -15.07 -4.67 18.47
CA GLY A 160 -14.84 -4.40 17.04
C GLY A 160 -15.40 -5.50 16.14
N VAL A 161 -16.09 -5.09 15.07
CA VAL A 161 -16.84 -5.96 14.15
C VAL A 161 -16.01 -7.19 13.81
N THR A 162 -16.41 -8.34 14.34
CA THR A 162 -15.70 -9.60 14.23
C THR A 162 -15.23 -9.84 12.79
N GLN A 163 -13.93 -9.59 12.51
CA GLN A 163 -13.31 -10.27 11.40
C GLN A 163 -13.38 -11.75 11.74
N ASN A 164 -13.91 -12.56 10.81
CA ASN A 164 -13.82 -14.01 10.82
C ASN A 164 -12.35 -14.40 10.99
N LYS A 165 -11.89 -14.47 12.24
CA LYS A 165 -10.62 -15.05 12.58
C LYS A 165 -10.79 -16.50 12.16
N ALA A 166 -10.08 -16.92 11.13
CA ALA A 166 -9.62 -18.29 11.08
C ALA A 166 -8.83 -18.48 12.38
N THR A 167 -9.55 -18.91 13.42
CA THR A 167 -9.01 -19.24 14.72
C THR A 167 -8.09 -20.42 14.47
N PHE A 168 -6.83 -20.15 14.19
CA PHE A 168 -5.78 -21.06 14.63
C PHE A 168 -5.85 -20.99 16.15
N PRO A 169 -6.30 -22.05 16.83
CA PRO A 169 -6.37 -22.02 18.28
C PRO A 169 -4.95 -21.83 18.78
N ALA A 170 -4.68 -20.66 19.37
CA ALA A 170 -3.58 -20.52 20.29
C ALA A 170 -3.69 -21.68 21.29
N PHE A 171 -2.60 -22.41 21.48
CA PHE A 171 -2.49 -23.50 22.44
C PHE A 171 -2.71 -22.95 23.86
N THR A 172 -3.96 -22.77 24.25
CA THR A 172 -4.33 -22.42 25.62
C THR A 172 -5.24 -23.52 26.16
N LYS A 173 -4.78 -24.07 27.28
CA LYS A 173 -5.27 -25.25 28.02
C LYS A 173 -4.88 -26.59 27.38
N LYS A 174 -3.93 -27.27 28.05
CA LYS A 174 -3.74 -28.73 27.95
C LYS A 174 -5.11 -29.36 28.19
N LYS A 175 -5.79 -29.74 27.11
CA LYS A 175 -6.90 -30.69 27.18
C LYS A 175 -6.27 -31.96 27.75
N ASP A 176 -6.77 -32.42 28.89
CA ASP A 176 -6.31 -33.66 29.52
C ASP A 176 -6.16 -34.71 28.43
N ALA A 177 -4.95 -35.24 28.33
CA ALA A 177 -4.59 -36.16 27.27
C ALA A 177 -5.55 -37.34 27.38
N ASP A 178 -6.51 -37.41 26.45
CA ASP A 178 -7.52 -38.45 26.39
C ASP A 178 -6.82 -39.79 26.17
N GLU A 179 -6.43 -40.41 27.29
CA GLU A 179 -5.50 -41.52 27.37
C GLU A 179 -6.07 -42.74 26.65
N ALA A 180 -7.40 -42.86 26.66
CA ALA A 180 -8.15 -43.84 25.88
C ALA A 180 -7.94 -43.64 24.37
N ARG A 181 -8.03 -42.39 23.88
CA ARG A 181 -7.84 -42.08 22.45
C ARG A 181 -6.39 -42.29 22.01
N ILE A 182 -5.42 -41.92 22.86
CA ILE A 182 -3.99 -42.14 22.59
C ILE A 182 -3.67 -43.64 22.56
N LYS A 183 -4.21 -44.42 23.51
CA LYS A 183 -4.03 -45.88 23.56
C LYS A 183 -4.67 -46.58 22.35
N ALA A 184 -5.86 -46.14 21.92
CA ALA A 184 -6.53 -46.65 20.72
C ALA A 184 -5.72 -46.37 19.44
N ASN A 185 -5.20 -45.14 19.27
CA ASN A 185 -4.36 -44.79 18.13
C ASN A 185 -3.03 -45.56 18.14
N ARG A 186 -2.41 -45.74 19.32
CA ARG A 186 -1.18 -46.52 19.46
C ARG A 186 -1.38 -48.00 19.13
N LYS A 187 -2.54 -48.58 19.50
CA LYS A 187 -2.91 -49.95 19.13
C LYS A 187 -3.10 -50.07 17.61
N ARG A 188 -3.91 -49.18 17.01
CA ARG A 188 -4.12 -49.15 15.55
C ARG A 188 -2.81 -49.05 14.76
N PHE A 189 -1.88 -48.22 15.23
CA PHE A 189 -0.57 -48.08 14.59
C PHE A 189 0.27 -49.36 14.68
N LYS A 190 0.26 -50.04 15.83
CA LYS A 190 0.97 -51.31 16.01
C LYS A 190 0.36 -52.43 15.18
N ASP A 191 -0.97 -52.50 15.09
CA ASP A 191 -1.68 -53.50 14.29
C ASP A 191 -1.38 -53.31 12.80
N ALA A 192 -1.43 -52.07 12.29
CA ALA A 192 -1.05 -51.74 10.92
C ALA A 192 0.41 -52.07 10.61
N LYS A 193 1.33 -51.80 11.56
CA LYS A 193 2.76 -52.12 11.42
C LYS A 193 3.03 -53.63 11.47
N LYS A 194 2.21 -54.40 12.20
CA LYS A 194 2.31 -55.86 12.27
C LYS A 194 1.85 -56.48 10.95
N VAL A 195 0.73 -56.01 10.39
CA VAL A 195 0.25 -56.41 9.04
C VAL A 195 1.29 -56.09 7.96
N ALA A 196 2.02 -54.98 8.09
CA ALA A 196 3.10 -54.63 7.15
C ALA A 196 4.39 -55.48 7.31
N ARG A 197 4.65 -56.07 8.49
CA ARG A 197 5.86 -56.88 8.76
C ARG A 197 5.71 -58.37 8.51
N THR A 198 4.49 -58.93 8.58
CA THR A 198 4.25 -60.37 8.41
C THR A 198 3.96 -60.83 6.98
N GLY A 199 4.32 -60.01 5.99
CA GLY A 199 4.47 -60.49 4.63
C GLY A 199 3.19 -60.47 3.80
N SER A 200 3.37 -59.92 2.59
CA SER A 200 2.65 -60.25 1.36
C SER A 200 2.12 -61.69 1.36
N SER A 201 0.79 -61.84 1.36
CA SER A 201 0.16 -62.97 0.71
C SER A 201 -1.15 -62.50 0.08
N LYS A 202 -1.33 -62.93 -1.17
CA LYS A 202 -2.51 -62.77 -2.02
C LYS A 202 -3.79 -62.99 -1.20
N ASP A 203 -4.66 -61.98 -1.13
CA ASP A 203 -6.07 -62.26 -1.34
C ASP A 203 -6.79 -61.06 -1.99
N LYS A 204 -7.38 -61.36 -3.14
CA LYS A 204 -8.19 -60.45 -3.95
C LYS A 204 -9.62 -60.59 -3.45
N THR A 205 -10.03 -59.81 -2.46
CA THR A 205 -11.44 -59.40 -2.30
C THR A 205 -11.56 -58.47 -1.09
N GLN A 206 -11.41 -57.18 -1.32
CA GLN A 206 -12.15 -56.16 -0.57
C GLN A 206 -12.43 -54.98 -1.50
N PRO A 207 -13.62 -54.35 -1.36
CA PRO A 207 -14.09 -53.37 -2.32
C PRO A 207 -13.13 -52.19 -2.34
N VAL A 208 -12.69 -51.84 -3.56
CA VAL A 208 -12.01 -50.58 -3.83
C VAL A 208 -12.94 -49.49 -3.33
N SER A 209 -12.64 -48.95 -2.15
CA SER A 209 -13.14 -47.65 -1.74
C SER A 209 -12.68 -46.71 -2.83
N THR A 210 -13.58 -46.40 -3.77
CA THR A 210 -13.40 -45.34 -4.73
C THR A 210 -13.39 -44.05 -3.93
N ARG A 211 -12.25 -43.73 -3.31
CA ARG A 211 -11.89 -42.35 -3.08
C ARG A 211 -11.82 -41.76 -4.48
N ARG A 212 -12.96 -41.24 -4.93
CA ARG A 212 -13.07 -40.48 -6.16
C ARG A 212 -12.09 -39.33 -5.98
N SER A 213 -10.89 -39.50 -6.53
CA SER A 213 -9.98 -38.39 -6.71
C SER A 213 -10.78 -37.37 -7.49
N LYS A 214 -11.06 -36.24 -6.85
CA LYS A 214 -11.73 -35.08 -7.45
C LYS A 214 -11.04 -34.64 -8.75
N TRP A 215 -9.77 -35.01 -8.90
CA TRP A 215 -8.92 -34.66 -10.01
C TRP A 215 -8.92 -35.74 -11.08
N PRO A 216 -9.19 -35.36 -12.36
CA PRO A 216 -9.05 -36.26 -13.49
C PRO A 216 -7.61 -36.77 -13.63
N PRO A 217 -7.42 -37.96 -14.23
CA PRO A 217 -6.10 -38.49 -14.53
C PRO A 217 -5.35 -37.56 -15.49
N ARG A 218 -4.01 -37.70 -15.49
CA ARG A 218 -3.13 -36.97 -16.41
C ARG A 218 -3.55 -37.22 -17.88
N PRO A 219 -3.73 -36.17 -18.71
CA PRO A 219 -4.07 -36.33 -20.13
C PRO A 219 -3.01 -37.12 -20.89
N LYS A 220 -3.43 -37.98 -21.82
CA LYS A 220 -2.52 -38.70 -22.72
C LYS A 220 -2.07 -37.79 -23.88
N LYS A 221 -0.96 -38.16 -24.53
CA LYS A 221 -0.39 -37.41 -25.67
C LYS A 221 -1.41 -37.39 -26.82
N GLY A 222 -1.99 -36.22 -27.11
CA GLY A 222 -3.01 -36.02 -28.15
C GLY A 222 -4.42 -35.70 -27.61
N GLU A 223 -4.65 -35.84 -26.30
CA GLU A 223 -5.91 -35.42 -25.67
C GLU A 223 -5.88 -33.93 -25.28
N SER A 224 -7.05 -33.30 -25.23
CA SER A 224 -7.18 -31.90 -24.81
C SER A 224 -6.62 -31.72 -23.39
N ASN A 225 -5.73 -30.74 -23.23
CA ASN A 225 -5.14 -30.40 -21.94
C ASN A 225 -6.08 -29.53 -21.07
N ARG A 226 -7.36 -29.39 -21.42
CA ARG A 226 -8.36 -28.62 -20.67
C ARG A 226 -9.56 -29.49 -20.30
N THR A 227 -10.04 -29.36 -19.08
CA THR A 227 -11.23 -30.08 -18.59
C THR A 227 -12.02 -29.24 -17.61
N MET A 228 -13.31 -29.55 -17.46
CA MET A 228 -14.21 -28.86 -16.53
C MET A 228 -14.23 -29.62 -15.20
N ILE A 229 -13.79 -28.97 -14.12
CA ILE A 229 -13.75 -29.56 -12.77
C ILE A 229 -14.59 -28.64 -11.89
N ASP A 230 -15.70 -29.15 -11.34
CA ASP A 230 -16.69 -28.39 -10.55
C ASP A 230 -17.20 -27.12 -11.24
N GLY A 231 -17.50 -27.19 -12.54
CA GLY A 231 -18.03 -26.05 -13.31
C GLY A 231 -16.99 -24.98 -13.66
N LYS A 232 -15.71 -25.17 -13.31
CA LYS A 232 -14.61 -24.26 -13.66
C LYS A 232 -13.67 -24.92 -14.67
N LEU A 233 -13.28 -24.17 -15.70
CA LEU A 233 -12.34 -24.65 -16.70
C LEU A 233 -10.93 -24.69 -16.08
N HIS A 234 -10.31 -25.86 -16.13
CA HIS A 234 -8.94 -26.08 -15.70
C HIS A 234 -8.09 -26.54 -16.88
N TYR A 235 -6.79 -26.23 -16.86
CA TYR A 235 -5.81 -26.80 -17.77
C TYR A 235 -4.77 -27.62 -17.01
N TYR A 236 -4.27 -28.69 -17.63
CA TYR A 236 -3.24 -29.53 -17.05
C TYR A 236 -1.86 -28.96 -17.34
N HIS A 237 -1.11 -28.65 -16.29
CA HIS A 237 0.26 -28.15 -16.40
C HIS A 237 1.26 -29.31 -16.27
N PHE A 238 1.84 -29.75 -17.39
CA PHE A 238 2.67 -30.95 -17.48
C PHE A 238 3.94 -30.92 -16.62
N LYS A 239 4.57 -29.75 -16.43
CA LYS A 239 5.79 -29.65 -15.60
C LYS A 239 5.50 -29.83 -14.11
N SER A 240 4.35 -29.35 -13.63
CA SER A 240 3.97 -29.45 -12.21
C SER A 240 3.05 -30.63 -11.92
N SER A 241 2.61 -31.36 -12.95
CA SER A 241 1.67 -32.47 -12.86
C SER A 241 0.36 -32.13 -12.11
N LYS A 242 -0.12 -30.89 -12.27
CA LYS A 242 -1.30 -30.34 -11.58
C LYS A 242 -2.33 -29.77 -12.57
N TRP A 243 -3.60 -29.79 -12.19
CA TRP A 243 -4.68 -29.05 -12.86
C TRP A 243 -4.75 -27.63 -12.27
N LEU A 244 -4.65 -26.61 -13.11
CA LEU A 244 -4.71 -25.19 -12.73
C LEU A 244 -5.96 -24.54 -13.32
N PRO A 245 -6.65 -23.66 -12.58
CA PRO A 245 -7.80 -22.93 -13.12
C PRO A 245 -7.36 -22.02 -14.26
N VAL A 246 -8.21 -21.89 -15.27
CA VAL A 246 -8.06 -20.85 -16.30
C VAL A 246 -8.76 -19.62 -15.75
N ASP A 247 -8.00 -18.63 -15.27
CA ASP A 247 -8.56 -17.34 -14.89
C ASP A 247 -9.15 -16.68 -16.14
N ALA A 248 -10.38 -16.19 -16.04
CA ALA A 248 -11.21 -15.73 -17.15
C ALA A 248 -10.72 -14.42 -17.84
N VAL A 249 -9.45 -14.03 -17.69
CA VAL A 249 -8.92 -12.71 -18.13
C VAL A 249 -7.76 -12.82 -19.11
N GLN A 250 -7.42 -14.00 -19.63
CA GLN A 250 -6.42 -14.12 -20.71
C GLN A 250 -6.92 -14.94 -21.91
N SER A 251 -7.90 -14.39 -22.62
CA SER A 251 -7.99 -14.60 -24.07
C SER A 251 -6.95 -13.71 -24.76
N GLN A 252 -6.06 -14.36 -25.50
CA GLN A 252 -4.93 -13.78 -26.20
C GLN A 252 -5.35 -12.72 -27.24
N GLN A 253 -4.52 -11.68 -27.33
CA GLN A 253 -4.59 -10.58 -28.29
C GLN A 253 -4.57 -11.08 -29.74
N ALA A 254 -5.48 -10.56 -30.57
CA ALA A 254 -5.33 -10.53 -32.02
C ALA A 254 -5.22 -9.07 -32.47
N ASN A 255 -4.09 -8.76 -33.09
CA ASN A 255 -3.64 -7.46 -33.55
C ASN A 255 -4.26 -7.19 -34.94
N VAL A 256 -5.14 -6.20 -35.10
CA VAL A 256 -5.51 -5.67 -36.43
C VAL A 256 -5.72 -4.15 -36.38
N VAL A 257 -5.00 -3.50 -37.30
CA VAL A 257 -4.87 -2.08 -37.60
C VAL A 257 -6.21 -1.37 -37.86
N ALA A 258 -6.36 -0.14 -37.35
CA ALA A 258 -7.38 0.81 -37.78
C ALA A 258 -6.79 1.81 -38.79
N PRO A 259 -7.52 2.19 -39.86
CA PRO A 259 -7.23 3.40 -40.61
C PRO A 259 -8.18 4.55 -40.27
N SER A 260 -7.55 5.73 -40.27
CA SER A 260 -8.02 7.10 -40.06
C SER A 260 -9.15 7.59 -40.97
N SER A 261 -9.94 8.56 -40.48
CA SER A 261 -10.46 9.66 -41.32
C SER A 261 -10.80 10.93 -40.53
N SER A 262 -10.33 12.04 -41.09
CA SER A 262 -10.48 13.47 -40.80
C SER A 262 -11.90 14.04 -40.89
N THR A 263 -12.17 15.18 -40.23
CA THR A 263 -12.75 16.42 -40.84
C THR A 263 -12.86 17.59 -39.84
N ASN A 264 -12.39 18.78 -40.24
CA ASN A 264 -12.72 20.12 -39.67
C ASN A 264 -14.08 20.63 -40.21
N PRO A 265 -14.70 21.72 -39.68
CA PRO A 265 -14.46 23.12 -40.16
C PRO A 265 -14.47 24.22 -39.04
N VAL A 266 -13.66 25.31 -39.08
CA VAL A 266 -13.88 26.72 -39.61
C VAL A 266 -14.90 27.53 -38.75
N ALA A 267 -14.76 28.80 -38.27
CA ALA A 267 -14.00 30.02 -38.62
C ALA A 267 -13.98 31.14 -37.51
N THR A 268 -13.02 32.09 -37.61
CA THR A 268 -13.00 33.58 -37.33
C THR A 268 -13.33 34.15 -35.91
N THR A 269 -12.71 35.21 -35.36
CA THR A 269 -12.03 36.43 -35.88
C THR A 269 -11.15 37.12 -34.80
N THR A 270 -9.98 37.63 -35.21
CA THR A 270 -9.30 38.93 -34.91
C THR A 270 -9.19 39.52 -33.49
N THR A 271 -7.96 39.84 -33.02
CA THR A 271 -7.40 41.23 -32.90
C THR A 271 -6.12 41.32 -32.03
N ALA A 272 -5.09 41.94 -32.63
CA ALA A 272 -3.95 42.73 -32.11
C ALA A 272 -2.91 42.18 -31.10
N ALA A 273 -1.64 42.30 -31.52
CA ALA A 273 -0.39 42.16 -30.76
C ALA A 273 -0.07 43.42 -29.91
N PRO A 274 0.98 43.37 -29.05
CA PRO A 274 2.27 43.88 -29.52
C PRO A 274 3.53 43.10 -29.09
N SER A 275 4.47 43.03 -30.05
CA SER A 275 5.94 42.95 -29.99
C SER A 275 6.67 42.36 -28.76
N THR A 276 7.32 41.21 -28.98
CA THR A 276 8.41 40.66 -28.15
C THR A 276 9.72 40.78 -28.92
N ALA A 277 10.71 41.47 -28.35
CA ALA A 277 12.10 41.40 -28.80
C ALA A 277 12.77 40.16 -28.18
N ALA A 278 13.27 39.27 -29.03
CA ALA A 278 14.08 38.11 -28.65
C ALA A 278 15.58 38.47 -28.64
N PRO A 279 16.40 37.78 -27.83
CA PRO A 279 17.76 37.46 -28.22
C PRO A 279 17.96 35.95 -28.42
N SER A 280 18.86 35.69 -29.34
CA SER A 280 19.16 34.48 -30.08
C SER A 280 19.66 33.30 -29.25
N ALA A 281 19.33 32.12 -29.75
CA ALA A 281 19.88 30.84 -29.35
C ALA A 281 21.28 30.62 -29.97
N ASP A 282 22.17 29.98 -29.20
CA ASP A 282 23.17 29.10 -29.79
C ASP A 282 23.32 27.85 -28.90
N MET A 283 22.49 26.85 -29.18
CA MET A 283 22.72 25.48 -28.71
C MET A 283 22.35 24.53 -29.84
N ASP A 284 23.35 23.75 -30.24
CA ASP A 284 23.31 22.68 -31.23
C ASP A 284 22.05 21.81 -31.07
N PRO A 285 21.22 21.67 -32.13
CA PRO A 285 19.94 20.96 -32.09
C PRO A 285 20.08 19.50 -31.66
N THR A 286 21.25 18.91 -31.84
CA THR A 286 21.58 17.54 -31.46
C THR A 286 21.65 17.37 -29.94
N LYS A 287 22.23 18.36 -29.23
CA LYS A 287 22.32 18.37 -27.76
C LYS A 287 20.96 18.61 -27.11
N ARG A 288 20.09 19.43 -27.72
CA ARG A 288 18.70 19.59 -27.28
C ARG A 288 17.92 18.28 -27.37
N ARG A 289 18.09 17.53 -28.46
CA ARG A 289 17.40 16.25 -28.68
C ARG A 289 17.89 15.15 -27.74
N GLN A 290 19.20 15.08 -27.48
CA GLN A 290 19.77 14.15 -26.50
C GLN A 290 19.36 14.51 -25.06
N ALA A 291 19.34 15.80 -24.70
CA ALA A 291 18.84 16.25 -23.41
C ALA A 291 17.35 15.93 -23.24
N SER A 292 16.52 16.12 -24.27
CA SER A 292 15.09 15.76 -24.20
C SER A 292 14.86 14.26 -24.06
N LEU A 293 15.70 13.43 -24.71
CA LEU A 293 15.64 11.97 -24.60
C LEU A 293 16.12 11.47 -23.24
N ALA A 294 17.19 12.04 -22.70
CA ALA A 294 17.65 11.74 -21.34
C ALA A 294 16.60 12.15 -20.29
N LEU A 295 15.92 13.29 -20.49
CA LEU A 295 14.88 13.77 -19.58
C LEU A 295 13.60 12.92 -19.64
N THR A 296 13.25 12.40 -20.82
CA THR A 296 12.10 11.50 -20.97
C THR A 296 12.39 10.13 -20.38
N LYS A 297 13.59 9.60 -20.60
CA LYS A 297 14.03 8.35 -19.98
C LYS A 297 14.09 8.46 -18.44
N PHE A 298 14.61 9.57 -17.91
CA PHE A 298 14.61 9.84 -16.48
C PHE A 298 13.19 9.97 -15.90
N LYS A 299 12.26 10.63 -16.59
CA LYS A 299 10.86 10.71 -16.16
C LYS A 299 10.19 9.35 -16.09
N GLN A 300 10.50 8.47 -17.05
CA GLN A 300 9.95 7.13 -17.09
C GLN A 300 10.52 6.27 -15.95
N GLU A 301 11.84 6.29 -15.76
CA GLU A 301 12.50 5.59 -14.65
C GLU A 301 12.06 6.12 -13.27
N PHE A 302 11.82 7.44 -13.15
CA PHE A 302 11.34 8.05 -11.91
C PHE A 302 9.85 7.78 -11.64
N SER A 303 9.01 7.77 -12.69
CA SER A 303 7.60 7.39 -12.59
C SER A 303 7.46 5.91 -12.22
N ASP A 304 8.27 5.02 -12.81
CA ASP A 304 8.27 3.60 -12.50
C ASP A 304 8.73 3.34 -11.06
N ALA A 305 9.75 4.07 -10.58
CA ALA A 305 10.18 4.00 -9.18
C ALA A 305 9.11 4.46 -8.19
N PHE A 306 8.29 5.45 -8.57
CA PHE A 306 7.19 5.94 -7.73
C PHE A 306 5.98 4.98 -7.74
N SER A 307 5.69 4.37 -8.89
CA SER A 307 4.65 3.33 -9.02
C SER A 307 4.96 2.10 -8.16
N VAL A 308 6.22 1.66 -8.15
CA VAL A 308 6.68 0.57 -7.27
C VAL A 308 6.55 0.96 -5.79
N LEU A 309 6.80 2.23 -5.45
CA LEU A 309 6.57 2.71 -4.08
C LEU A 309 5.09 2.72 -3.72
N THR A 310 4.18 3.04 -4.65
CA THR A 310 2.73 3.02 -4.39
C THR A 310 2.13 1.61 -4.32
N ASP A 311 2.66 0.64 -5.08
CA ASP A 311 2.22 -0.76 -5.04
C ASP A 311 2.61 -1.44 -3.72
N VAL A 312 3.74 -1.07 -3.11
CA VAL A 312 4.15 -1.54 -1.78
C VAL A 312 3.20 -1.08 -0.65
N PHE A 313 2.32 -0.11 -0.91
CA PHE A 313 1.31 0.38 0.05
C PHE A 313 -0.12 -0.09 -0.23
N GLN A 314 -0.32 -1.03 -1.17
CA GLN A 314 -1.63 -1.63 -1.48
C GLN A 314 -1.80 -3.09 -1.06
N GLU A 315 -0.78 -3.73 -0.48
CA GLU A 315 -0.89 -5.01 0.26
C GLU A 315 -0.96 -4.79 1.78
#